data_AF-A0A1F2XL10-F1
#
_entry.id   AF-A0A1F2XL10-F1
#
_cell.length_a   1.000
_cell.length_b   1.000
_cell.length_c   1.000
_cell.angle_alpha   90.00
_cell.angle_beta   90.00
_cell.angle_gamma   90.00
#
_symmetry.space_group_name_H-M   'P 1'
#
loop_
_entity.id
_entity.type
_entity.pdbx_description
1 polymer ?
#
loop_
_entity_poly.entity_id
_entity_poly.type
_entity_poly.pdbx_seq_one_letter_code
_entity_poly.pdbx_strand_id
1 'polypeptide(L)'
;MAQKNNTKKEGNKQCMSSSTLTLTKWDAAIVLKKDGSFEASLPQIQGEYIPENVVLGAAIAFALRNENLCTLIRENFERECCTKKGE
;
A
#
# COMPACT_ATOMS: atom_id res chain seq x y z
N MET A 1 51.75 14.59 -21.39
CA MET A 1 51.69 14.28 -19.94
C MET A 1 50.34 14.74 -19.40
N ALA A 2 49.67 13.80 -18.72
CA ALA A 2 48.58 13.94 -17.76
C ALA A 2 47.29 14.72 -18.11
N GLN A 3 46.26 13.92 -18.39
CA GLN A 3 44.84 14.19 -18.18
C GLN A 3 44.55 14.72 -16.77
N LYS A 4 43.60 15.65 -16.63
CA LYS A 4 42.72 15.76 -15.45
C LYS A 4 41.33 16.23 -15.88
N ASN A 5 40.51 15.26 -16.29
CA ASN A 5 39.06 15.44 -16.41
C ASN A 5 38.46 15.33 -15.01
N ASN A 6 38.05 16.47 -14.44
CA ASN A 6 37.24 16.49 -13.22
C ASN A 6 35.77 16.30 -13.60
N THR A 7 35.36 15.06 -13.82
CA THR A 7 33.94 14.68 -13.86
C THR A 7 33.41 14.66 -12.43
N LYS A 8 32.83 15.78 -12.01
CA LYS A 8 31.98 15.86 -10.82
C LYS A 8 30.74 15.01 -11.10
N LYS A 9 30.72 13.76 -10.63
CA LYS A 9 29.51 12.93 -10.58
C LYS A 9 28.55 13.61 -9.63
N GLU A 10 27.62 14.40 -10.17
CA GLU A 10 26.46 14.86 -9.42
C GLU A 10 25.68 13.62 -8.98
N GLY A 11 25.73 13.34 -7.69
CA GLY A 11 24.88 12.34 -7.08
C GLY A 11 23.44 12.74 -7.34
N ASN A 12 22.75 11.92 -8.13
CA ASN A 12 21.33 12.03 -8.39
C ASN A 12 20.60 11.78 -7.07
N LYS A 13 20.50 12.79 -6.20
CA LYS A 13 19.67 12.76 -5.00
C LYS A 13 18.23 12.78 -5.50
N GLN A 14 17.70 11.58 -5.71
CA GLN A 14 16.29 11.36 -5.97
C GLN A 14 15.53 11.99 -4.80
N CYS A 15 14.92 13.15 -5.06
CA CYS A 15 14.09 13.84 -4.09
C CYS A 15 12.86 12.94 -3.86
N MET A 16 12.87 12.19 -2.76
CA MET A 16 11.70 11.43 -2.33
C MET A 16 10.59 12.45 -2.07
N SER A 17 9.60 12.50 -2.96
CA SER A 17 8.41 13.31 -2.77
C SER A 17 7.67 12.78 -1.53
N SER A 18 7.72 13.53 -0.44
CA SER A 18 6.96 13.20 0.76
C SER A 18 5.54 13.73 0.61
N SER A 19 4.55 12.85 0.72
CA SER A 19 3.14 13.21 0.77
C SER A 19 2.62 12.97 2.18
N THR A 20 1.99 13.99 2.77
CA THR A 20 1.34 13.87 4.08
C THR A 20 -0.15 13.63 3.89
N LEU A 21 -0.65 12.53 4.44
CA LEU A 21 -2.08 12.25 4.53
C LEU A 21 -2.56 12.55 5.94
N THR A 22 -3.56 13.42 6.08
CA THR A 22 -4.17 13.73 7.37
C THR A 22 -5.40 12.85 7.56
N LEU A 23 -5.41 12.07 8.65
CA LEU A 23 -6.53 11.20 9.02
C LEU A 23 -7.33 11.82 10.17
N THR A 24 -8.64 11.72 10.11
CA THR A 24 -9.55 12.10 11.20
C THR A 24 -9.81 10.92 12.14
N LYS A 25 -10.53 11.16 13.25
CA LYS A 25 -10.71 10.20 14.36
C LYS A 25 -11.24 8.82 13.96
N TRP A 26 -11.99 8.71 12.86
CA TRP A 26 -12.62 7.47 12.43
C TRP A 26 -12.15 6.99 11.06
N ASP A 27 -11.12 7.62 10.51
CA ASP A 27 -10.54 7.18 9.24
C ASP A 27 -9.68 5.95 9.47
N ALA A 28 -9.82 4.98 8.57
CA ALA A 28 -8.95 3.83 8.45
C ALA A 28 -8.07 4.03 7.21
N ALA A 29 -6.77 3.74 7.32
CA ALA A 29 -5.85 3.83 6.21
C ALA A 29 -5.06 2.53 6.06
N ILE A 30 -4.91 2.08 4.82
CA ILE A 30 -4.01 0.99 4.45
C ILE A 30 -3.06 1.53 3.38
N VAL A 31 -1.76 1.43 3.64
CA VAL A 31 -0.70 1.86 2.73
C VAL A 31 -0.03 0.62 2.17
N LEU A 32 -0.19 0.40 0.87
CA LEU A 32 0.54 -0.63 0.13
C LEU A 32 1.86 -0.05 -0.36
N LYS A 33 2.98 -0.64 0.05
CA LYS A 33 4.31 -0.16 -0.31
C LYS A 33 4.83 -0.89 -1.55
N LYS A 34 5.78 -0.24 -2.23
CA LYS A 34 6.39 -0.76 -3.47
C LYS A 34 7.14 -2.09 -3.26
N ASP A 35 7.65 -2.33 -2.06
CA ASP A 35 8.33 -3.58 -1.69
C ASP A 35 7.37 -4.74 -1.44
N GLY A 36 6.05 -4.52 -1.59
CA GLY A 36 5.02 -5.53 -1.37
C GLY A 36 4.57 -5.64 0.10
N SER A 37 5.21 -4.91 1.01
CA SER A 37 4.73 -4.80 2.39
C SER A 37 3.55 -3.83 2.49
N PHE A 38 2.85 -3.85 3.62
CA PHE A 38 1.78 -2.89 3.89
C PHE A 38 1.79 -2.41 5.33
N GLU A 39 1.25 -1.21 5.52
CA GLU A 39 0.95 -0.65 6.83
C GLU A 39 -0.55 -0.40 6.94
N ALA A 40 -1.09 -0.59 8.13
CA ALA A 40 -2.48 -0.27 8.43
C ALA A 40 -2.53 0.63 9.65
N SER A 41 -3.27 1.73 9.54
CA SER A 41 -3.60 2.62 10.65
C SER A 41 -5.11 2.56 10.86
N LEU A 42 -5.51 2.01 12.00
CA LEU A 42 -6.91 1.86 12.39
C LEU A 42 -7.15 2.72 13.63
N PRO A 43 -8.31 3.38 13.73
CA PRO A 43 -8.62 4.20 14.89
C PRO A 43 -8.79 3.31 16.13
N GLN A 44 -8.41 3.86 17.29
CA GLN A 44 -8.59 3.15 18.56
C GLN A 44 -10.07 3.10 18.92
N ILE A 45 -10.60 1.89 19.05
CA ILE A 45 -12.01 1.66 19.33
C ILE A 45 -12.23 1.66 20.84
N GLN A 46 -13.02 2.61 21.34
CA GLN A 46 -13.48 2.67 22.73
C GLN A 46 -15.00 2.93 22.70
N GLY A 47 -15.80 1.86 22.76
CA GLY A 47 -17.26 1.93 22.71
C GLY A 47 -17.87 0.67 22.07
N GLU A 48 -19.19 0.54 22.19
CA GLU A 48 -19.93 -0.61 21.62
C GLU A 48 -20.19 -0.46 20.12
N TYR A 49 -20.24 0.78 19.60
CA TYR A 49 -20.47 1.03 18.19
C TYR A 49 -19.16 1.26 17.44
N ILE A 50 -18.94 0.46 16.39
CA ILE A 50 -17.80 0.56 15.48
C ILE A 50 -18.32 0.98 14.11
N PRO A 51 -17.84 2.10 13.54
CA PRO A 51 -18.21 2.51 12.18
C PRO A 51 -17.82 1.44 11.15
N GLU A 52 -18.67 1.25 10.14
CA GLU A 52 -18.49 0.19 9.13
C GLU A 52 -17.17 0.31 8.37
N ASN A 53 -16.74 1.53 8.04
CA ASN A 53 -15.47 1.78 7.37
C ASN A 53 -14.26 1.29 8.20
N VAL A 54 -14.35 1.37 9.52
CA VAL A 54 -13.31 0.87 10.45
C VAL A 54 -13.31 -0.65 10.47
N VAL A 55 -14.50 -1.28 10.51
CA VAL A 55 -14.63 -2.74 10.43
C VAL A 55 -14.08 -3.26 9.10
N LEU A 56 -14.45 -2.63 7.99
CA LEU A 56 -13.97 -2.99 6.66
C LEU A 56 -12.45 -2.83 6.54
N GLY A 57 -11.90 -1.70 7.00
CA GLY A 57 -10.46 -1.47 7.03
C GLY A 57 -9.73 -2.53 7.86
N ALA A 58 -10.27 -2.90 9.02
CA ALA A 58 -9.71 -3.96 9.86
C ALA A 58 -9.77 -5.33 9.18
N ALA A 59 -10.89 -5.66 8.54
CA ALA A 59 -11.05 -6.91 7.82
C ALA A 59 -10.06 -7.04 6.66
N ILE A 60 -9.87 -5.97 5.87
CA ILE A 60 -8.88 -5.95 4.79
C ILE A 60 -7.47 -6.09 5.37
N ALA A 61 -7.13 -5.31 6.40
CA ALA A 61 -5.81 -5.38 7.04
C ALA A 61 -5.51 -6.79 7.61
N PHE A 62 -6.53 -7.48 8.12
CA PHE A 62 -6.41 -8.87 8.57
C PHE A 62 -6.22 -9.84 7.39
N ALA A 63 -7.03 -9.70 6.34
CA ALA A 63 -6.94 -10.55 5.15
C ALA A 63 -5.55 -10.44 4.48
N LEU A 64 -4.96 -9.25 4.44
CA LEU A 64 -3.62 -9.00 3.90
C LEU A 64 -2.49 -9.73 4.65
N ARG A 65 -2.73 -10.20 5.89
CA ARG A 65 -1.77 -11.01 6.65
C ARG A 65 -1.92 -12.51 6.41
N ASN A 66 -2.93 -12.91 5.64
CA ASN A 66 -3.22 -14.31 5.36
C ASN A 66 -2.89 -14.61 3.89
N GLU A 67 -1.75 -15.26 3.67
CA GLU A 67 -1.24 -15.58 2.32
C GLU A 67 -2.21 -16.43 1.50
N ASN A 68 -2.96 -17.33 2.14
CA ASN A 68 -3.95 -18.16 1.46
C ASN A 68 -5.12 -17.31 0.94
N LEU A 69 -5.61 -16.35 1.74
CA LEU A 69 -6.66 -15.44 1.31
C LEU A 69 -6.17 -14.52 0.20
N CYS A 70 -4.95 -13.98 0.31
CA CYS A 70 -4.36 -13.17 -0.75
C CYS A 70 -4.23 -13.94 -2.07
N THR A 71 -3.83 -15.21 -2.00
CA THR A 71 -3.77 -16.09 -3.18
C THR A 71 -5.14 -16.28 -3.80
N LEU A 72 -6.15 -16.61 -3.00
CA LEU A 72 -7.53 -16.77 -3.48
C LEU A 72 -8.09 -15.50 -4.13
N ILE A 73 -7.84 -14.33 -3.51
CA ILE A 73 -8.25 -13.02 -4.07
C ILE A 73 -7.57 -12.78 -5.42
N ARG A 74 -6.26 -13.06 -5.52
CA ARG A 74 -5.51 -12.91 -6.77
C ARG A 74 -6.05 -13.82 -7.86
N GLU A 75 -6.21 -15.11 -7.59
CA GLU A 75 -6.72 -16.08 -8.56
C GLU A 75 -8.12 -15.69 -9.06
N ASN A 76 -8.97 -15.19 -8.17
CA ASN A 76 -10.29 -14.73 -8.55
C ASN A 76 -10.22 -13.47 -9.42
N PHE A 77 -9.39 -12.50 -9.04
CA PHE A 77 -9.17 -11.28 -9.83
C PHE A 77 -8.62 -11.59 -11.22
N GLU A 78 -7.59 -12.42 -11.33
CA GLU A 78 -6.99 -12.83 -12.59
C GLU A 78 -8.01 -13.53 -13.49
N ARG A 79 -8.83 -14.42 -12.92
CA ARG A 79 -9.88 -15.11 -13.66
C ARG A 79 -10.89 -14.14 -14.26
N GLU A 80 -11.43 -13.23 -13.46
CA GLU A 80 -12.43 -12.23 -13.87
C GLU A 80 -11.87 -11.19 -14.86
N CYS A 81 -10.59 -10.86 -14.77
CA CYS A 81 -9.94 -9.93 -15.68
C CYS A 81 -9.51 -10.60 -16.99
N CYS A 82 -9.11 -11.88 -16.95
CA CYS A 82 -8.70 -12.63 -18.15
C CYS A 82 -9.90 -13.08 -19.00
N THR A 83 -11.09 -13.31 -18.41
CA THR A 83 -12.32 -13.55 -19.18
C THR A 83 -12.75 -12.34 -20.01
N LYS A 84 -12.37 -11.12 -19.62
CA LYS A 84 -12.70 -9.88 -20.36
C LYS A 84 -11.79 -9.55 -21.54
N LYS A 85 -10.75 -10.35 -21.82
CA LYS A 85 -9.85 -10.15 -22.98
C LYS A 85 -10.26 -10.96 -24.22
N GLY A 86 -11.39 -11.66 -24.17
CA GLY A 86 -11.87 -12.54 -25.24
C GLY A 86 -13.20 -12.14 -25.89
N GLU A 87 -13.74 -10.95 -25.60
CA GLU A 87 -14.90 -10.37 -26.30
C GLU A 87 -14.48 -9.24 -27.22
#